data_AF-A0AA38PTY9-F1
#
_entry.id   AF-A0AA38PTY9-F1
#
_cell.length_a   1.000
_cell.length_b   1.000
_cell.length_c   1.000
_cell.angle_alpha   90.00
_cell.angle_beta   90.00
_cell.angle_gamma   90.00
#
_symmetry.space_group_name_H-M   'P 1'
#
loop_
_entity.id
_entity.type
_entity.pdbx_description
1 polymer ?
#
loop_
_entity_poly.entity_id
_entity_poly.type
_entity_poly.pdbx_seq_one_letter_code
_entity_poly.pdbx_strand_id
1 'polypeptide(L)'
;MLREFTFKDIVFGIFPMSGSSFGMIFGPNGHDWCKASVGDTLDLFIQAFEALAFIHEKRVAHRDAFIHNYLVQWDPESLKHQLVRLTRPRLYLIDFETALCFPEDSLYDDCTCTGLPFGDISDYALPTPPGVAEGKSYNAFYLDFWQLCYHLAFLQTGIPELDELLLGLVNMGTAAAALDALSERLGQIPPVQLHTPPTYREAVNGHTFYPRRP
;
A
#
# COMPACT_ATOMS: atom_id res chain seq x y z
N MET A 1 -19.08 -1.36 2.60
CA MET A 1 -20.08 -2.39 2.94
C MET A 1 -21.41 -2.04 2.27
N LEU A 2 -22.05 -2.99 1.58
CA LEU A 2 -23.35 -2.76 0.90
C LEU A 2 -24.54 -3.08 1.80
N ARG A 3 -24.41 -4.15 2.60
CA ARG A 3 -25.47 -4.65 3.46
C ARG A 3 -24.89 -5.50 4.58
N GLU A 4 -25.56 -5.53 5.71
CA GLU A 4 -25.34 -6.51 6.78
C GLU A 4 -26.46 -7.56 6.76
N PHE A 5 -26.11 -8.80 7.09
CA PHE A 5 -27.05 -9.90 7.28
C PHE A 5 -26.75 -10.58 8.61
N THR A 6 -27.72 -10.57 9.53
CA THR A 6 -27.60 -11.22 10.83
C THR A 6 -28.30 -12.57 10.81
N PHE A 7 -27.60 -13.63 11.20
CA PHE A 7 -28.18 -14.96 11.41
C PHE A 7 -27.78 -15.46 12.79
N LYS A 8 -28.76 -15.48 13.70
CA LYS A 8 -28.54 -15.78 15.13
C LYS A 8 -27.49 -14.83 15.74
N ASP A 9 -26.36 -15.37 16.16
CA ASP A 9 -25.21 -14.73 16.79
C ASP A 9 -24.09 -14.37 15.81
N ILE A 10 -24.31 -14.56 14.50
CA ILE A 10 -23.32 -14.24 13.45
C ILE A 10 -23.82 -13.05 12.61
N VAL A 11 -22.95 -12.06 12.43
CA VAL A 11 -23.17 -10.92 11.52
C VAL A 11 -22.28 -11.09 10.30
N PHE A 12 -22.90 -11.10 9.12
CA PHE A 12 -22.23 -11.17 7.83
C PHE A 12 -22.22 -9.78 7.18
N GLY A 13 -21.03 -9.31 6.78
CA GLY A 13 -20.91 -8.16 5.89
C GLY A 13 -20.98 -8.58 4.43
N ILE A 14 -21.80 -7.89 3.63
CA ILE A 14 -21.90 -8.07 2.19
C ILE A 14 -21.15 -6.92 1.51
N PHE A 15 -20.17 -7.25 0.69
CA PHE A 15 -19.31 -6.31 -0.03
C PHE A 15 -19.38 -6.54 -1.53
N PRO A 16 -19.09 -5.52 -2.36
CA PRO A 16 -18.89 -5.75 -3.79
C PRO A 16 -17.74 -6.72 -4.00
N MET A 17 -17.89 -7.64 -4.94
CA MET A 17 -16.78 -8.49 -5.38
C MET A 17 -15.78 -7.64 -6.16
N SER A 18 -14.50 -7.73 -5.79
CA SER A 18 -13.38 -7.11 -6.50
C SER A 18 -12.51 -8.18 -7.17
N GLY A 19 -11.54 -7.77 -7.98
CA GLY A 19 -10.53 -8.64 -8.57
C GLY A 19 -9.45 -9.07 -7.56
N SER A 20 -8.20 -9.10 -8.00
CA SER A 20 -7.07 -9.60 -7.21
C SER A 20 -6.63 -8.61 -6.12
N SER A 21 -5.94 -9.11 -5.09
CA SER A 21 -5.21 -8.23 -4.18
C SER A 21 -4.01 -7.61 -4.91
N PHE A 22 -3.64 -6.39 -4.51
CA PHE A 22 -2.51 -5.70 -5.09
C PHE A 22 -1.20 -6.47 -4.83
N GLY A 23 -1.10 -7.17 -3.70
CA GLY A 23 0.00 -8.11 -3.43
C GLY A 23 0.14 -9.27 -4.42
N MET A 24 -0.91 -9.66 -5.14
CA MET A 24 -0.82 -10.69 -6.20
C MET A 24 -0.36 -10.13 -7.55
N ILE A 25 -0.55 -8.83 -7.76
CA ILE A 25 -0.15 -8.08 -8.98
C ILE A 25 1.28 -7.57 -8.84
N PHE A 26 1.64 -7.11 -7.63
CA PHE A 26 2.94 -6.53 -7.32
C PHE A 26 3.99 -7.59 -6.96
N GLY A 27 5.23 -7.34 -7.37
CA GLY A 27 6.36 -8.22 -7.07
C GLY A 27 6.70 -9.18 -8.22
N PRO A 28 7.83 -9.89 -8.12
CA PRO A 28 8.38 -10.69 -9.21
C PRO A 28 7.43 -11.78 -9.70
N ASN A 29 6.58 -12.33 -8.82
CA ASN A 29 5.59 -13.36 -9.18
C ASN A 29 4.34 -12.79 -9.87
N GLY A 30 4.02 -11.51 -9.66
CA GLY A 30 2.85 -10.88 -10.28
C GLY A 30 3.02 -10.65 -11.78
N HIS A 31 4.27 -10.56 -12.24
CA HIS A 31 4.63 -10.22 -13.62
C HIS A 31 4.24 -11.27 -14.63
N ASP A 32 4.23 -12.54 -14.23
CA ASP A 32 4.07 -13.66 -15.15
C ASP A 32 2.65 -13.71 -15.74
N TRP A 33 1.65 -13.23 -15.00
CA TRP A 33 0.24 -13.36 -15.39
C TRP A 33 -0.41 -12.03 -15.79
N CYS A 34 -0.34 -10.97 -14.97
CA CYS A 34 -1.04 -9.71 -15.26
C CYS A 34 -0.31 -8.86 -16.30
N LYS A 35 1.03 -8.94 -16.37
CA LYS A 35 1.88 -8.10 -17.23
C LYS A 35 1.58 -6.59 -17.08
N ALA A 36 1.54 -6.13 -15.82
CA ALA A 36 1.41 -4.73 -15.46
C ALA A 36 2.70 -3.94 -15.77
N SER A 37 2.58 -2.71 -16.29
CA SER A 37 3.72 -1.80 -16.49
C SER A 37 4.14 -1.07 -15.21
N VAL A 38 5.30 -0.41 -15.22
CA VAL A 38 5.71 0.52 -14.15
C VAL A 38 4.61 1.54 -13.86
N GLY A 39 4.04 2.15 -14.89
CA GLY A 39 2.91 3.06 -14.75
C GLY A 39 1.70 2.42 -14.10
N ASP A 40 1.35 1.18 -14.48
CA ASP A 40 0.24 0.41 -13.89
C ASP A 40 0.39 0.34 -12.37
N THR A 41 1.57 -0.08 -11.94
CA THR A 41 1.92 -0.23 -10.53
C THR A 41 1.90 1.10 -9.80
N LEU A 42 2.47 2.17 -10.37
CA LEU A 42 2.54 3.47 -9.70
C LEU A 42 1.17 4.13 -9.54
N ASP A 43 0.24 3.96 -10.49
CA ASP A 43 -1.12 4.45 -10.33
C ASP A 43 -1.91 3.68 -9.26
N LEU A 44 -1.58 2.41 -9.02
CA LEU A 44 -2.14 1.66 -7.87
C LEU A 44 -1.58 2.20 -6.55
N PHE A 45 -0.29 2.52 -6.48
CA PHE A 45 0.29 3.16 -5.29
C PHE A 45 -0.25 4.57 -5.03
N ILE A 46 -0.48 5.38 -6.08
CA ILE A 46 -1.16 6.68 -5.95
C ILE A 46 -2.51 6.49 -5.25
N GLN A 47 -3.36 5.58 -5.76
CA GLN A 47 -4.66 5.31 -5.16
C GLN A 47 -4.55 4.73 -3.73
N ALA A 48 -3.49 3.97 -3.43
CA ALA A 48 -3.25 3.46 -2.09
C ALA A 48 -2.90 4.61 -1.11
N PHE A 49 -2.06 5.55 -1.53
CA PHE A 49 -1.78 6.76 -0.74
C PHE A 49 -3.01 7.64 -0.59
N GLU A 50 -3.83 7.81 -1.63
CA GLU A 50 -5.12 8.50 -1.54
C GLU A 50 -6.04 7.86 -0.50
N ALA A 51 -6.14 6.53 -0.49
CA ALA A 51 -6.95 5.79 0.49
C ALA A 51 -6.44 6.00 1.92
N LEU A 52 -5.11 5.95 2.14
CA LEU A 52 -4.51 6.21 3.45
C LEU A 52 -4.71 7.66 3.89
N ALA A 53 -4.42 8.63 3.02
CA ALA A 53 -4.62 10.04 3.32
C ALA A 53 -6.08 10.32 3.71
N PHE A 54 -7.05 9.70 3.01
CA PHE A 54 -8.46 9.81 3.32
C PHE A 54 -8.81 9.27 4.71
N ILE A 55 -8.39 8.04 5.06
CA ILE A 55 -8.72 7.48 6.38
C ILE A 55 -8.00 8.24 7.51
N HIS A 56 -6.78 8.72 7.28
CA HIS A 56 -6.03 9.53 8.25
C HIS A 56 -6.69 10.89 8.50
N GLU A 57 -7.24 11.52 7.46
CA GLU A 57 -8.08 12.73 7.60
C GLU A 57 -9.31 12.47 8.48
N LYS A 58 -9.89 11.27 8.40
CA LYS A 58 -11.01 10.82 9.25
C LYS A 58 -10.58 10.27 10.61
N ARG A 59 -9.31 10.47 11.00
CA ARG A 59 -8.74 9.99 12.26
C ARG A 59 -8.82 8.48 12.44
N VAL A 60 -8.75 7.73 11.33
CA VAL A 60 -8.72 6.27 11.33
C VAL A 60 -7.34 5.79 10.89
N ALA A 61 -6.67 5.01 11.73
CA ALA A 61 -5.46 4.28 11.38
C ALA A 61 -5.83 2.83 11.05
N HIS A 62 -5.32 2.29 9.95
CA HIS A 62 -5.60 0.92 9.51
C HIS A 62 -4.85 -0.13 10.33
N ARG A 63 -3.60 0.16 10.68
CA ARG A 63 -2.57 -0.65 11.36
C ARG A 63 -2.06 -1.88 10.61
N ASP A 64 -2.75 -2.30 9.56
CA ASP A 64 -2.30 -3.39 8.67
C ASP A 64 -2.30 -2.98 7.18
N ALA A 65 -1.74 -1.82 6.85
CA ALA A 65 -1.83 -1.18 5.53
C ALA A 65 -0.85 -1.74 4.48
N PHE A 66 -0.58 -3.05 4.49
CA PHE A 66 0.24 -3.69 3.46
C PHE A 66 -0.54 -3.92 2.16
N ILE A 67 0.18 -4.08 1.04
CA ILE A 67 -0.40 -4.20 -0.30
C ILE A 67 -1.38 -5.37 -0.49
N HIS A 68 -1.39 -6.37 0.39
CA HIS A 68 -2.36 -7.47 0.30
C HIS A 68 -3.77 -7.07 0.78
N ASN A 69 -3.88 -6.02 1.59
CA ASN A 69 -5.15 -5.44 2.07
C ASN A 69 -5.69 -4.35 1.14
N TYR A 70 -5.16 -4.28 -0.10
CA TYR A 70 -5.74 -3.48 -1.17
C TYR A 70 -6.23 -4.41 -2.26
N LEU A 71 -7.50 -4.28 -2.64
CA LEU A 71 -8.08 -5.00 -3.76
C LEU A 71 -8.14 -4.11 -4.99
N VAL A 72 -7.87 -4.70 -6.15
CA VAL A 72 -7.94 -4.02 -7.45
C VAL A 72 -9.22 -4.45 -8.15
N GLN A 73 -9.91 -3.49 -8.79
CA GLN A 73 -11.17 -3.76 -9.49
C GLN A 73 -11.01 -4.76 -10.65
N TRP A 74 -9.91 -4.64 -11.39
CA TRP A 74 -9.44 -5.59 -12.40
C TRP A 74 -7.93 -5.43 -12.57
N ASP A 75 -7.28 -6.49 -13.00
CA ASP A 75 -5.82 -6.50 -13.11
C ASP A 75 -5.38 -5.64 -14.30
N PRO A 76 -4.41 -4.72 -14.12
CA PRO A 76 -3.93 -3.92 -15.23
C PRO A 76 -3.01 -4.76 -16.13
N GLU A 77 -3.39 -4.87 -17.41
CA GLU A 77 -2.69 -5.71 -18.40
C GLU A 77 -2.06 -4.89 -19.53
N SER A 78 -1.52 -3.70 -19.23
CA SER A 78 -1.10 -2.77 -20.28
C SER A 78 0.00 -3.35 -21.18
N LEU A 79 1.01 -4.04 -20.61
CA LEU A 79 2.09 -4.64 -21.40
C LEU A 79 1.62 -5.84 -22.22
N LYS A 80 0.63 -6.59 -21.71
CA LYS A 80 0.01 -7.70 -22.46
C LYS A 80 -0.61 -7.21 -23.76
N HIS A 81 -1.24 -6.04 -23.72
CA HIS A 81 -1.92 -5.43 -24.85
C HIS A 81 -1.05 -4.45 -25.64
N GLN A 82 0.15 -4.12 -25.16
CA GLN A 82 1.08 -3.15 -25.78
C GLN A 82 0.43 -1.78 -25.97
N LEU A 83 -0.41 -1.37 -25.02
CA LEU A 83 -1.12 -0.10 -25.05
C LEU A 83 -0.79 0.69 -23.80
N VAL A 84 -0.33 1.93 -24.01
CA VAL A 84 -0.32 2.92 -22.94
C VAL A 84 -1.76 3.10 -22.46
N ARG A 85 -1.99 2.94 -21.16
CA ARG A 85 -3.33 2.84 -20.57
C ARG A 85 -4.22 4.02 -20.92
N LEU A 86 -5.45 3.69 -21.30
CA LEU A 86 -6.55 4.66 -21.47
C LEU A 86 -7.41 4.80 -20.21
N THR A 87 -7.44 3.77 -19.35
CA THR A 87 -8.22 3.75 -18.10
C THR A 87 -7.42 3.08 -16.98
N ARG A 88 -7.80 3.36 -15.74
CA ARG A 88 -7.16 2.84 -14.52
C ARG A 88 -8.18 2.03 -13.71
N PRO A 89 -7.85 0.84 -13.20
CA PRO A 89 -8.70 0.15 -12.25
C PRO A 89 -8.79 0.94 -10.94
N ARG A 90 -9.92 0.79 -10.25
CA ARG A 90 -10.08 1.31 -8.88
C ARG A 90 -9.35 0.42 -7.88
N LEU A 91 -8.74 1.04 -6.88
CA LEU A 91 -8.18 0.37 -5.71
C LEU A 91 -9.14 0.52 -4.51
N TYR A 92 -9.25 -0.52 -3.70
CA TYR A 92 -10.05 -0.53 -2.49
C TYR A 92 -9.21 -1.01 -1.30
N LEU A 93 -9.04 -0.16 -0.28
CA LEU A 93 -8.52 -0.59 1.01
C LEU A 93 -9.59 -1.42 1.74
N ILE A 94 -9.22 -2.59 2.23
CA ILE A 94 -10.08 -3.54 2.94
C ILE A 94 -9.46 -3.94 4.27
N ASP A 95 -10.20 -4.72 5.06
CA ASP A 95 -9.71 -5.38 6.26
C ASP A 95 -9.37 -4.45 7.44
N PHE A 96 -10.39 -3.69 7.87
CA PHE A 96 -10.29 -2.74 8.98
C PHE A 96 -10.34 -3.40 10.38
N GLU A 97 -10.05 -4.70 10.52
CA GLU A 97 -10.22 -5.40 11.80
C GLU A 97 -9.26 -4.93 12.90
N THR A 98 -8.09 -4.42 12.51
CA THR A 98 -7.10 -3.82 13.43
C THR A 98 -7.18 -2.31 13.54
N ALA A 99 -8.13 -1.70 12.82
CA ALA A 99 -8.21 -0.26 12.70
C ALA A 99 -8.54 0.41 14.04
N LEU A 100 -7.96 1.59 14.25
CA LEU A 100 -8.25 2.45 15.39
C LEU A 100 -8.89 3.74 14.91
N CYS A 101 -9.91 4.19 15.63
CA CYS A 101 -10.53 5.49 15.43
C CYS A 101 -10.16 6.41 16.59
N PHE A 102 -9.53 7.54 16.29
CA PHE A 102 -9.18 8.58 17.25
C PHE A 102 -10.26 9.67 17.27
N PRO A 103 -10.41 10.43 18.37
CA PRO A 103 -11.28 11.60 18.40
C PRO A 103 -11.01 12.57 17.24
N GLU A 104 -12.05 13.20 16.69
CA GLU A 104 -11.94 14.06 15.49
C GLU A 104 -10.96 15.24 15.67
N ASP A 105 -10.89 15.75 16.90
CA ASP A 105 -10.03 16.86 17.33
C ASP A 105 -8.59 16.46 17.66
N SER A 106 -8.26 15.16 17.63
CA SER A 106 -6.90 14.68 17.87
C SER A 106 -5.91 15.30 16.89
N LEU A 107 -4.77 15.77 17.39
CA LEU A 107 -3.67 16.18 16.51
C LEU A 107 -2.94 14.94 15.99
N TYR A 108 -2.17 15.12 14.91
CA TYR A 108 -1.40 14.04 14.31
C TYR A 108 -0.52 13.33 15.36
N ASP A 109 0.26 14.09 16.13
CA ASP A 109 1.20 13.57 17.13
C ASP A 109 0.51 12.88 18.32
N ASP A 110 -0.77 13.14 18.55
CA ASP A 110 -1.55 12.52 19.63
C ASP A 110 -2.14 11.15 19.23
N CYS A 111 -2.21 10.86 17.92
CA CYS A 111 -2.78 9.63 17.37
C CYS A 111 -1.80 8.45 17.51
N THR A 112 -1.48 8.12 18.76
CA THR A 112 -0.47 7.12 19.12
C THR A 112 -1.06 5.78 19.54
N CYS A 113 -0.30 4.72 19.33
CA CYS A 113 -0.62 3.35 19.72
C CYS A 113 0.63 2.65 20.26
N THR A 114 0.45 1.51 20.94
CA THR A 114 1.52 0.65 21.44
C THR A 114 1.29 -0.78 20.99
N GLY A 115 2.37 -1.56 20.84
CA GLY A 115 2.28 -2.97 20.48
C GLY A 115 1.95 -3.22 19.01
N LEU A 116 1.86 -4.49 18.62
CA LEU A 116 1.69 -4.91 17.24
C LEU A 116 0.22 -4.88 16.81
N PRO A 117 -0.08 -4.82 15.50
CA PRO A 117 -1.45 -4.93 14.98
C PRO A 117 -2.12 -6.25 15.42
N PHE A 118 -1.37 -7.36 15.38
CA PHE A 118 -1.82 -8.68 15.81
C PHE A 118 -0.78 -9.37 16.68
N GLY A 119 -1.27 -10.09 17.69
CA GLY A 119 -0.50 -11.03 18.51
C GLY A 119 0.73 -10.43 19.18
N ASP A 120 1.65 -11.31 19.56
CA ASP A 120 2.97 -10.96 20.06
C ASP A 120 4.02 -11.06 18.96
N ILE A 121 5.24 -10.57 19.22
CA ILE A 121 6.34 -10.58 18.26
C ILE A 121 6.74 -11.99 17.80
N SER A 122 6.41 -13.03 18.57
CA SER A 122 6.62 -14.43 18.17
C SER A 122 5.73 -14.85 17.01
N ASP A 123 4.58 -14.19 16.84
CA ASP A 123 3.52 -14.58 15.91
C ASP A 123 3.41 -13.61 14.73
N TYR A 124 3.87 -12.36 14.91
CA TYR A 124 3.84 -11.32 13.90
C TYR A 124 5.06 -11.40 12.96
N ALA A 125 4.86 -12.02 11.80
CA ALA A 125 5.92 -12.24 10.81
C ALA A 125 6.14 -11.04 9.85
N LEU A 126 5.34 -9.98 9.95
CA LEU A 126 5.41 -8.86 9.02
C LEU A 126 6.44 -7.80 9.46
N PRO A 127 7.08 -7.10 8.50
CA PRO A 127 8.02 -6.03 8.80
C PRO A 127 7.39 -4.90 9.62
N THR A 128 8.17 -4.31 10.53
CA THR A 128 7.74 -3.16 11.35
C THR A 128 8.75 -2.03 11.29
N PRO A 129 8.34 -0.76 11.40
CA PRO A 129 9.28 0.34 11.56
C PRO A 129 10.02 0.24 12.90
N PRO A 130 11.20 0.91 13.02
CA PRO A 130 11.94 0.94 14.27
C PRO A 130 11.08 1.37 15.47
N GLY A 131 11.24 0.69 16.61
CA GLY A 131 10.52 1.00 17.85
C GLY A 131 9.14 0.34 18.02
N VAL A 132 8.46 -0.06 16.94
CA VAL A 132 7.15 -0.73 17.02
C VAL A 132 7.27 -2.12 17.65
N ALA A 133 8.22 -2.92 17.17
CA ALA A 133 8.53 -4.24 17.73
C ALA A 133 9.06 -4.19 19.18
N GLU A 134 9.55 -3.03 19.63
CA GLU A 134 10.06 -2.83 20.99
C GLU A 134 8.94 -2.46 21.99
N GLY A 135 7.69 -2.42 21.53
CA GLY A 135 6.53 -2.05 22.36
C GLY A 135 6.48 -0.58 22.75
N LYS A 136 7.29 0.28 22.11
CA LYS A 136 7.26 1.73 22.34
C LYS A 136 5.98 2.31 21.75
N SER A 137 5.56 3.45 22.28
CA SER A 137 4.50 4.24 21.67
C SER A 137 4.95 4.76 20.31
N TYR A 138 4.08 4.68 19.30
CA TYR A 138 4.31 5.15 17.95
C TYR A 138 3.06 5.80 17.38
N ASN A 139 3.24 6.66 16.37
CA ASN A 139 2.13 7.24 15.63
C ASN A 139 1.46 6.19 14.73
N ALA A 140 0.16 5.97 14.90
CA ALA A 140 -0.55 4.92 14.18
C ALA A 140 -0.70 5.21 12.67
N PHE A 141 -0.82 6.47 12.27
CA PHE A 141 -0.86 6.86 10.86
C PHE A 141 0.50 6.67 10.18
N TYR A 142 1.59 6.94 10.89
CA TYR A 142 2.94 6.69 10.39
C TYR A 142 3.18 5.19 10.15
N LEU A 143 2.64 4.31 11.00
CA LEU A 143 2.73 2.86 10.78
C LEU A 143 2.11 2.47 9.43
N ASP A 144 0.87 2.90 9.15
CA ASP A 144 0.19 2.60 7.88
C ASP A 144 1.01 3.06 6.68
N PHE A 145 1.46 4.31 6.75
CA PHE A 145 2.25 4.94 5.71
C PHE A 145 3.57 4.19 5.47
N TRP A 146 4.25 3.80 6.54
CA TRP A 146 5.49 3.05 6.47
C TRP A 146 5.28 1.66 5.84
N GLN A 147 4.21 0.94 6.20
CA GLN A 147 3.88 -0.38 5.66
C GLN A 147 3.65 -0.33 4.14
N LEU A 148 3.00 0.71 3.64
CA LEU A 148 2.82 0.90 2.20
C LEU A 148 4.15 1.27 1.51
N CYS A 149 4.91 2.21 2.08
CA CYS A 149 6.22 2.61 1.55
C CYS A 149 7.22 1.44 1.53
N TYR A 150 7.16 0.55 2.51
CA TYR A 150 8.00 -0.64 2.59
C TYR A 150 7.95 -1.45 1.29
N HIS A 151 6.74 -1.70 0.76
CA HIS A 151 6.60 -2.41 -0.51
C HIS A 151 7.07 -1.59 -1.70
N LEU A 152 6.67 -0.32 -1.77
CA LEU A 152 7.03 0.55 -2.89
C LEU A 152 8.54 0.71 -3.05
N ALA A 153 9.29 0.71 -1.95
CA ALA A 153 10.74 0.86 -1.98
C ALA A 153 11.47 -0.26 -2.75
N PHE A 154 10.83 -1.41 -2.96
CA PHE A 154 11.39 -2.48 -3.79
C PHE A 154 11.22 -2.26 -5.29
N LEU A 155 10.27 -1.44 -5.73
CA LEU A 155 9.99 -1.19 -7.14
C LEU A 155 11.13 -0.43 -7.82
N GLN A 156 11.65 -0.96 -8.91
CA GLN A 156 12.57 -0.28 -9.81
C GLN A 156 11.85 0.05 -11.12
N THR A 157 11.91 1.34 -11.47
CA THR A 157 11.25 1.93 -12.63
C THR A 157 12.17 2.02 -13.84
N GLY A 158 13.49 1.95 -13.61
CA GLY A 158 14.51 2.22 -14.63
C GLY A 158 14.74 3.70 -14.90
N ILE A 159 14.06 4.59 -14.17
CA ILE A 159 14.21 6.04 -14.22
C ILE A 159 14.90 6.47 -12.91
N PRO A 160 16.20 6.84 -12.95
CA PRO A 160 17.00 7.06 -11.74
C PRO A 160 16.37 8.04 -10.73
N GLU A 161 15.85 9.16 -11.22
CA GLU A 161 15.26 10.22 -10.37
C GLU A 161 13.97 9.76 -9.69
N LEU A 162 13.21 8.89 -10.36
CA LEU A 162 12.00 8.29 -9.79
C LEU A 162 12.38 7.20 -8.78
N ASP A 163 13.36 6.37 -9.10
CA ASP A 163 13.86 5.33 -8.20
C ASP A 163 14.43 5.91 -6.90
N GLU A 164 15.13 7.05 -6.97
CA GLU A 164 15.58 7.80 -5.79
C GLU A 164 14.40 8.34 -4.97
N LEU A 165 13.41 8.92 -5.64
CA LEU A 165 12.18 9.40 -4.99
C LEU A 165 11.48 8.27 -4.23
N LEU A 166 11.26 7.11 -4.87
CA LEU A 166 10.55 5.96 -4.27
C LEU A 166 11.25 5.45 -3.00
N LEU A 167 12.59 5.44 -2.97
CA LEU A 167 13.36 5.10 -1.77
C LEU A 167 13.22 6.15 -0.66
N GLY A 168 13.07 7.42 -1.04
CA GLY A 168 12.96 8.56 -0.12
C GLY A 168 11.56 8.82 0.43
N LEU A 169 10.50 8.25 -0.17
CA LEU A 169 9.10 8.56 0.19
C LEU A 169 8.82 8.39 1.69
N VAL A 170 9.34 7.33 2.32
CA VAL A 170 9.13 7.07 3.75
C VAL A 170 9.55 8.24 4.66
N ASN A 171 10.50 9.08 4.21
CA ASN A 171 10.98 10.23 4.96
C ASN A 171 10.03 11.44 4.91
N MET A 172 8.97 11.39 4.09
CA MET A 172 7.94 12.43 4.00
C MET A 172 6.96 12.40 5.18
N GLY A 173 6.98 11.33 5.98
CA GLY A 173 6.24 11.21 7.23
C GLY A 173 4.74 10.97 7.11
N THR A 174 4.09 11.32 5.99
CA THR A 174 2.65 11.17 5.80
C THR A 174 2.28 10.68 4.39
N ALA A 175 1.15 9.98 4.28
CA ALA A 175 0.61 9.52 3.00
C ALA A 175 0.26 10.68 2.05
N ALA A 176 -0.26 11.81 2.58
CA ALA A 176 -0.59 12.99 1.80
C ALA A 176 0.66 13.64 1.17
N ALA A 177 1.74 13.82 1.94
CA ALA A 177 2.98 14.38 1.40
C ALA A 177 3.62 13.46 0.34
N ALA A 178 3.57 12.14 0.56
CA ALA A 178 4.04 11.17 -0.43
C ALA A 178 3.19 11.16 -1.71
N LEU A 179 1.88 11.25 -1.58
CA LEU A 179 0.95 11.37 -2.71
C LEU A 179 1.27 12.60 -3.56
N ASP A 180 1.44 13.76 -2.94
CA ASP A 180 1.73 15.02 -3.64
C ASP A 180 3.05 14.92 -4.41
N ALA A 181 4.12 14.48 -3.75
CA ALA A 181 5.44 14.38 -4.36
C ALA A 181 5.49 13.36 -5.50
N LEU A 182 4.87 12.19 -5.32
CA LEU A 182 4.83 11.16 -6.36
C LEU A 182 3.97 11.60 -7.55
N SER A 183 2.81 12.21 -7.29
CA SER A 183 1.92 12.71 -8.35
C SER A 183 2.56 13.84 -9.15
N GLU A 184 3.22 14.78 -8.47
CA GLU A 184 3.95 15.87 -9.12
C GLU A 184 5.04 15.33 -10.04
N ARG A 185 5.87 14.40 -9.54
CA ARG A 185 6.94 13.81 -10.34
C ARG A 185 6.40 13.05 -11.54
N LEU A 186 5.34 12.25 -11.35
CA LEU A 186 4.75 11.48 -12.45
C LEU A 186 4.07 12.37 -13.49
N GLY A 187 3.54 13.53 -13.10
CA GLY A 187 3.02 14.54 -14.03
C GLY A 187 4.06 15.09 -15.01
N GLN A 188 5.35 14.92 -14.71
CA GLN A 188 6.46 15.37 -15.56
C GLN A 188 7.01 14.26 -16.48
N ILE A 189 6.62 13.00 -16.26
CA ILE A 189 7.13 11.85 -17.01
C ILE A 189 6.12 11.47 -18.10
N PRO A 190 6.51 11.45 -19.40
CA PRO A 190 5.62 10.99 -20.45
C PRO A 190 5.12 9.56 -20.20
N PRO A 191 3.80 9.28 -20.29
CA PRO A 191 3.25 7.95 -19.98
C PRO A 191 3.90 6.78 -20.73
N VAL A 192 4.39 7.02 -21.95
CA VAL A 192 5.10 6.01 -22.74
C VAL A 192 6.41 5.55 -22.09
N GLN A 193 7.08 6.40 -21.32
CA GLN A 193 8.31 6.04 -20.60
C GLN A 193 8.02 5.10 -19.42
N LEU A 194 6.80 5.14 -18.88
CA LEU A 194 6.34 4.25 -17.80
C LEU A 194 5.71 2.96 -18.34
N HIS A 195 5.67 2.78 -19.66
CA HIS A 195 5.16 1.58 -20.32
C HIS A 195 6.27 0.53 -20.50
N THR A 196 6.91 0.19 -19.40
CA THR A 196 7.99 -0.78 -19.32
C THR A 196 7.67 -1.83 -18.27
N PRO A 197 8.23 -3.05 -18.38
CA PRO A 197 8.18 -4.04 -17.30
C PRO A 197 8.83 -3.48 -16.03
N PRO A 198 8.16 -3.55 -14.87
CA PRO A 198 8.82 -3.25 -13.61
C PRO A 198 9.96 -4.24 -13.32
N THR A 199 10.94 -3.81 -12.55
CA THR A 199 11.91 -4.70 -11.90
C THR A 199 11.88 -4.49 -10.39
N TYR A 200 12.51 -5.38 -9.62
CA TYR A 200 12.50 -5.30 -8.17
C TYR A 200 13.89 -5.45 -7.59
N ARG A 201 14.16 -4.64 -6.57
CA ARG A 201 15.36 -4.78 -5.73
C ARG A 201 15.28 -6.09 -4.97
N GLU A 202 16.41 -6.79 -4.84
CA GLU A 202 16.47 -8.00 -4.01
C GLU A 202 16.38 -7.68 -2.51
N ALA A 203 16.96 -6.55 -2.11
CA ALA A 203 16.95 -6.05 -0.74
C ALA A 203 16.87 -4.53 -0.66
N VAL A 204 16.18 -4.02 0.36
CA VAL A 204 16.02 -2.61 0.69
C VAL A 204 16.02 -2.44 2.20
N ASN A 205 16.83 -1.50 2.72
CA ASN A 205 16.87 -1.15 4.15
C ASN A 205 17.02 -2.36 5.11
N GLY A 206 17.79 -3.37 4.72
CA GLY A 206 18.00 -4.59 5.52
C GLY A 206 16.90 -5.65 5.40
N HIS A 207 15.91 -5.44 4.53
CA HIS A 207 14.84 -6.38 4.25
C HIS A 207 14.93 -6.92 2.83
N THR A 208 14.62 -8.21 2.63
CA THR A 208 14.49 -8.82 1.30
C THR A 208 13.04 -8.83 0.85
N PHE A 209 12.80 -8.83 -0.47
CA PHE A 209 11.45 -8.85 -1.05
C PHE A 209 10.69 -10.14 -0.71
N TYR A 210 9.93 -10.13 0.40
CA TYR A 210 9.34 -11.33 1.02
C TYR A 210 10.37 -12.46 1.25
N PRO A 211 10.12 -13.44 2.12
CA PRO A 211 10.84 -14.70 1.98
C PRO A 211 10.40 -15.30 0.63
N ARG A 212 11.35 -15.69 -0.23
CA ARG A 212 11.06 -16.69 -1.27
C ARG A 212 10.36 -17.84 -0.52
N ARG A 213 9.07 -18.09 -0.77
CA ARG A 213 8.47 -19.32 -0.28
C ARG A 213 9.35 -20.45 -0.84
N PRO A 214 9.96 -21.30 0.00
CA PRO A 214 10.73 -22.44 -0.48
C PRO A 214 9.88 -23.37 -1.33
#